data_AF-A0A0Q4LDE4-F1
#
_entry.id   AF-A0A0Q4LDE4-F1
#
_cell.length_a   1.000
_cell.length_b   1.000
_cell.length_c   1.000
_cell.angle_alpha   90.00
_cell.angle_beta   90.00
_cell.angle_gamma   90.00
#
_symmetry.space_group_name_H-M   'P 1'
#
loop_
_entity.id
_entity.type
_entity.pdbx_description
1 polymer ?
#
loop_
_entity_poly.entity_id
_entity_poly.type
_entity_poly.pdbx_seq_one_letter_code
_entity_poly.pdbx_strand_id
1 'polypeptide(L)' 'MRVTGARPITLLCVVSALSVGYGLGGMGVAVAVGILSLPALAWAYDNASGTFLVLATLLVLTVGIMVLLIALMALTR' A
#
# COMPACT_ATOMS: atom_id res chain seq x y z
N MET A 1 21.55 1.99 7.62
CA MET A 1 21.58 3.46 7.61
C MET A 1 20.15 3.96 7.42
N ARG A 2 19.51 4.48 8.47
CA ARG A 2 18.20 5.14 8.33
C ARG A 2 18.44 6.49 7.65
N VAL A 3 18.15 6.57 6.35
CA VAL A 3 18.27 7.83 5.61
C VAL A 3 17.16 8.75 6.10
N THR A 4 17.49 9.67 6.99
CA THR A 4 16.57 10.64 7.61
C THR A 4 15.84 11.49 6.56
N GLY A 5 16.39 11.64 5.36
CA GLY A 5 15.76 12.31 4.21
C GLY A 5 14.81 11.45 3.37
N ALA A 6 14.79 10.12 3.51
CA ALA A 6 13.94 9.25 2.69
C ALA A 6 12.45 9.31 3.10
N ARG A 7 12.18 9.49 4.40
CA ARG A 7 10.84 9.58 4.99
C ARG A 7 9.93 10.63 4.35
N PRO A 8 10.32 11.92 4.27
CA PRO A 8 9.48 12.93 3.64
C PRO A 8 9.28 12.67 2.13
N ILE A 9 10.29 12.13 1.45
CA ILE A 9 10.21 11.77 0.02
C ILE A 9 9.21 10.62 -0.17
N THR A 10 9.24 9.60 0.70
CA THR A 10 8.31 8.47 0.63
C THR A 10 6.87 8.95 0.81
N LEU A 11 6.64 9.82 1.81
CA LEU A 11 5.33 10.42 2.03
C LEU A 11 4.86 11.25 0.82
N LEU A 12 5.74 12.08 0.26
CA LEU A 12 5.40 12.93 -0.88
C LEU A 12 5.05 12.09 -2.12
N CYS A 13 5.81 11.02 -2.38
CA CYS A 13 5.49 10.04 -3.42
C CYS A 13 4.12 9.40 -3.18
N VAL A 14 3.82 8.93 -1.96
CA VAL A 14 2.53 8.28 -1.66
C VAL A 14 1.36 9.26 -1.81
N VAL A 15 1.49 10.48 -1.32
CA VAL A 15 0.45 11.52 -1.45
C VAL A 15 0.25 11.90 -2.92
N SER A 16 1.31 12.03 -3.70
CA SER A 16 1.21 12.29 -5.13
C SER A 16 0.52 11.14 -5.88
N ALA A 17 0.88 9.89 -5.57
CA ALA A 17 0.27 8.70 -6.16
C ALA A 17 -1.21 8.58 -5.77
N LEU A 18 -1.58 8.90 -4.52
CA LEU A 18 -2.97 8.95 -4.07
C LEU A 18 -3.78 10.02 -4.82
N SER A 19 -3.20 11.21 -4.99
CA SER A 19 -3.85 12.33 -5.69
C SER A 19 -4.08 12.01 -7.16
N VAL A 20 -3.06 11.46 -7.84
CA VAL A 20 -3.15 11.03 -9.25
C VAL A 20 -4.11 9.86 -9.40
N GLY A 21 -4.01 8.85 -8.52
CA GLY A 21 -4.89 7.69 -8.52
C GLY A 21 -6.36 8.06 -8.32
N TYR A 22 -6.64 8.99 -7.42
CA TYR A 22 -7.99 9.53 -7.22
C TYR A 22 -8.48 10.31 -8.45
N GLY A 23 -7.64 11.18 -9.02
CA GLY A 23 -8.01 12.00 -10.17
C GLY A 23 -8.25 11.20 -11.46
N LEU A 24 -7.52 10.09 -11.67
CA LEU A 24 -7.61 9.29 -12.89
C LEU A 24 -8.54 8.08 -12.77
N GLY A 25 -8.59 7.45 -11.60
CA GLY A 25 -9.29 6.17 -11.39
C GLY A 25 -10.36 6.21 -10.29
N GLY A 26 -10.60 7.38 -9.72
CA GLY A 26 -11.59 7.58 -8.66
C GLY A 26 -11.19 6.93 -7.32
N MET A 27 -12.18 6.80 -6.45
CA MET A 27 -11.99 6.33 -5.07
C MET A 27 -11.40 4.91 -5.02
N GLY A 28 -11.81 4.02 -5.91
CA GLY A 28 -11.33 2.62 -5.92
C GLY A 28 -9.82 2.51 -6.18
N VAL A 29 -9.31 3.26 -7.15
CA VAL A 29 -7.86 3.28 -7.46
C VAL A 29 -7.07 3.96 -6.34
N ALA A 30 -7.59 5.05 -5.76
CA ALA A 30 -6.96 5.69 -4.60
C ALA A 30 -6.83 4.73 -3.41
N VAL A 31 -7.86 3.93 -3.13
CA VAL A 31 -7.84 2.91 -2.07
C VAL A 31 -6.79 1.83 -2.38
N ALA A 32 -6.74 1.32 -3.62
CA ALA A 32 -5.75 0.33 -4.02
C ALA A 32 -4.31 0.85 -3.88
N VAL A 33 -4.05 2.09 -4.33
CA VAL A 33 -2.74 2.76 -4.17
C VAL A 33 -2.39 2.93 -2.70
N GLY A 34 -3.35 3.33 -1.87
CA GLY A 34 -3.17 3.43 -0.42
C GLY A 34 -2.72 2.12 0.20
N ILE A 35 -3.43 1.02 -0.08
CA ILE A 35 -3.11 -0.32 0.43
C ILE A 35 -1.72 -0.77 -0.04
N LEU A 36 -1.41 -0.64 -1.33
CA LEU A 36 -0.13 -1.05 -1.90
C LEU A 36 1.05 -0.22 -1.38
N SER A 37 0.82 1.01 -0.93
CA SER A 37 1.86 1.88 -0.37
C SER A 37 2.22 1.57 1.09
N LEU A 38 1.37 0.85 1.83
CA LEU A 38 1.55 0.57 3.26
C LEU A 38 2.86 -0.14 3.60
N PRO A 39 3.36 -1.14 2.83
CA PRO A 39 4.65 -1.78 3.13
C PRO A 39 5.82 -0.80 2.96
N ALA A 40 5.77 0.09 1.98
CA ALA A 40 6.81 1.10 1.76
C ALA A 40 6.81 2.16 2.87
N LEU A 41 5.62 2.61 3.30
CA LEU A 41 5.47 3.46 4.48
C LEU A 41 5.96 2.74 5.74
N ALA A 42 5.63 1.47 5.90
CA ALA A 42 6.07 0.71 7.04
C ALA A 42 7.59 0.56 7.05
N TRP A 43 8.24 0.24 5.94
CA TRP A 43 9.71 0.24 5.84
C TRP A 43 10.36 1.57 6.25
N ALA A 44 9.75 2.71 5.91
CA ALA A 44 10.30 4.03 6.21
C ALA A 44 10.05 4.47 7.68
N TYR A 45 8.91 4.06 8.26
CA TYR A 45 8.40 4.54 9.54
C TYR A 45 8.36 3.47 10.64
N ASP A 46 8.78 2.23 10.38
CA ASP A 46 8.72 1.17 11.39
C ASP A 46 9.59 1.49 12.60
N ASN A 47 9.10 1.04 13.75
CA ASN A 47 9.80 1.08 15.02
C ASN A 47 10.85 -0.04 15.07
N ALA A 48 11.70 -0.04 16.09
CA ALA A 48 12.80 -1.00 16.21
C ALA A 48 12.35 -2.48 16.23
N SER A 49 11.07 -2.74 16.56
CA SER A 49 10.48 -4.07 16.62
C SER A 49 10.02 -4.64 15.27
N GLY A 50 9.97 -3.85 14.20
CA GLY A 50 9.53 -4.33 12.87
C GLY A 50 8.04 -4.68 12.77
N THR A 51 7.25 -4.36 13.80
CA THR A 51 5.87 -4.83 13.93
C THR A 51 4.95 -4.18 12.90
N PHE A 52 5.18 -2.91 12.57
CA PHE A 52 4.32 -2.21 11.62
C PHE A 52 4.50 -2.76 10.20
N LEU A 53 5.72 -3.11 9.81
CA LEU A 53 6.02 -3.74 8.53
C LEU A 53 5.37 -5.12 8.40
N VAL A 54 5.43 -5.93 9.47
CA VAL A 54 4.76 -7.24 9.49
C VAL A 54 3.24 -7.07 9.34
N LEU A 55 2.63 -6.14 10.08
CA LEU A 55 1.19 -5.90 9.98
C LEU A 55 0.78 -5.36 8.60
N ALA A 56 1.55 -4.41 8.05
CA ALA A 56 1.29 -3.83 6.73
C ALA A 56 1.39 -4.88 5.62
N THR A 57 2.40 -5.74 5.66
CA THR A 57 2.59 -6.81 4.67
C THR A 57 1.49 -7.87 4.76
N LEU A 58 1.10 -8.29 5.98
CA LEU A 58 -0.01 -9.22 6.18
C LEU A 58 -1.34 -8.66 5.67
N LEU A 59 -1.61 -7.37 5.88
CA LEU A 59 -2.81 -6.72 5.36
C LEU A 59 -2.83 -6.73 3.84
N VAL A 60 -1.73 -6.33 3.18
CA VAL A 60 -1.64 -6.32 1.71
C VAL A 60 -1.80 -7.72 1.14
N LEU A 61 -1.18 -8.73 1.75
CA LEU A 61 -1.35 -10.13 1.36
C LEU A 61 -2.80 -10.58 1.48
N THR A 62 -3.46 -10.26 2.60
CA THR A 62 -4.86 -10.66 2.84
C THR A 62 -5.79 -10.03 1.80
N VAL A 63 -5.66 -8.73 1.56
CA VAL A 63 -6.46 -8.03 0.54
C VAL A 63 -6.15 -8.59 -0.85
N GLY A 64 -4.88 -8.81 -1.18
CA GLY A 64 -4.46 -9.37 -2.47
C GLY A 64 -5.04 -10.76 -2.73
N ILE A 65 -5.03 -11.64 -1.71
CA ILE A 65 -5.65 -12.96 -1.78
C ILE A 65 -7.16 -12.84 -1.98
N MET A 66 -7.86 -11.98 -1.23
CA MET A 66 -9.30 -11.76 -1.40
C MET A 66 -9.63 -11.31 -2.82
N VAL A 67 -8.88 -10.34 -3.37
CA VAL A 67 -9.08 -9.85 -4.74
C VAL A 67 -8.81 -10.95 -5.77
N LEU A 68 -7.74 -11.75 -5.59
CA LEU A 68 -7.44 -12.87 -6.47
C LEU A 68 -8.56 -13.92 -6.47
N LEU A 69 -9.09 -14.27 -5.29
CA LEU A 69 -10.20 -15.21 -5.16
C LEU A 69 -11.47 -14.69 -5.85
N ILE A 70 -11.79 -13.41 -5.70
CA ILE A 70 -12.92 -12.77 -6.40
C ILE A 70 -12.71 -12.83 -7.92
N ALA A 71 -11.51 -12.51 -8.40
CA ALA A 71 -11.18 -12.56 -9.83
C ALA A 71 -11.30 -13.98 -10.38
N LEU A 72 -10.85 -14.99 -9.62
CA LEU A 72 -11.00 -16.40 -10.00
C LEU A 72 -12.48 -16.82 -10.06
N MET A 73 -13.31 -16.43 -9.07
CA MET A 73 -14.75 -16.68 -9.12
C MET A 73 -15.44 -16.00 -10.30
N ALA A 74 -14.94 -14.83 -10.72
CA ALA A 74 -15.48 -14.12 -11.89
C ALA A 74 -15.08 -14.78 -13.22
N LEU A 75 -13.92 -15.43 -13.29
CA LEU A 75 -13.44 -16.15 -14.47
C LEU A 75 -14.08 -17.53 -14.66
N THR A 76 -14.48 -18.16 -13.56
CA THR A 76 -15.15 -19.48 -13.59
C THR A 76 -16.66 -19.39 -13.82
N ARG A 77 -17.19 -18.17 -13.96
CA ARG A 77 -18.59 -17.89 -14.24
C ARG A 77 -18.79 -17.48 -15.69
#